data_AF-A0A166FYE4-F1
#
_entry.id   AF-A0A166FYE4-F1
#
_cell.length_a   1.000
_cell.length_b   1.000
_cell.length_c   1.000
_cell.angle_alpha   90.00
_cell.angle_beta   90.00
_cell.angle_gamma   90.00
#
_symmetry.space_group_name_H-M   'P 1'
#
loop_
_entity.id
_entity.type
_entity.pdbx_description
1 polymer ?
#
loop_
_entity_poly.entity_id
_entity_poly.type
_entity_poly.pdbx_seq_one_letter_code
_entity_poly.pdbx_strand_id
1 'polypeptide(L)'
;MGSVRALIRHSRVGEASMSGSTTAIGLSSHLPTPGWRNLDRHALCRLAVALEEAHPPMSNDIGWLCLTHICRGWRMTLLDPEAEDDMEALWARTCSVFPSEDAIATLSNRAGKTPLIIAHSSRLSKDHEMKLIHALAPMLASVRVLSIHAHSYNWASLLAAKHLPQLSELFLDDPVPLSSEALYEESFALEELLDAPALRSVHLRGGRLLPLDVPSLDTLVLENIRTSTYRILDLVRKCPQLRHLTIDSGTMLSGTRHSDALVYLPDLCTLRLRLHPSVRSELKQGMVYPEDVQIDESDEVGIDGAPLAQAPVLPLVMMNHLAPGEEPVELPPYSLLPP
;
A
#
# COMPACT_ATOMS: atom_id res chain seq x y z
N MET A 1 24.73 15.12 -18.56
CA MET A 1 23.87 15.05 -17.36
C MET A 1 24.72 15.18 -16.08
N GLY A 2 25.31 16.35 -15.81
CA GLY A 2 26.33 16.48 -14.74
C GLY A 2 26.27 17.76 -13.90
N SER A 3 25.17 18.53 -13.93
CA SER A 3 25.19 19.90 -13.35
C SER A 3 24.21 20.19 -12.20
N VAL A 4 23.30 19.28 -11.82
CA VAL A 4 22.35 19.55 -10.73
C VAL A 4 22.92 19.22 -9.34
N ARG A 5 23.78 18.20 -9.23
CA ARG A 5 24.43 17.81 -7.95
C ARG A 5 25.37 18.89 -7.38
N ALA A 6 25.85 19.82 -8.20
CA ALA A 6 26.77 20.88 -7.76
C ALA A 6 26.07 22.01 -6.98
N LEU A 7 24.77 22.24 -7.20
CA LEU A 7 24.06 23.36 -6.55
C LEU A 7 23.73 23.08 -5.07
N ILE A 8 23.62 21.81 -4.67
CA ILE A 8 23.13 21.42 -3.34
C ILE A 8 24.28 21.23 -2.32
N ARG A 9 25.53 21.06 -2.78
CA ARG A 9 26.68 20.81 -1.88
C ARG A 9 27.20 22.03 -1.11
N HIS A 10 26.70 23.25 -1.35
CA HIS A 10 27.24 24.47 -0.73
C HIS A 10 26.56 24.94 0.57
N SER A 11 25.65 24.15 1.18
CA SER A 11 24.98 24.52 2.44
C SER A 11 25.32 23.65 3.66
N ARG A 12 26.54 23.10 3.73
CA ARG A 12 27.10 22.68 5.04
C ARG A 12 27.80 23.88 5.69
N VAL A 13 27.07 24.62 6.51
CA VAL A 13 27.60 25.67 7.38
C VAL A 13 28.40 24.98 8.49
N GLY A 14 29.72 25.08 8.43
CA GLY A 14 30.59 24.86 9.57
C GLY A 14 30.58 26.12 10.44
N GLU A 15 30.18 25.99 11.70
CA GLU A 15 30.43 26.99 12.72
C GLU A 15 31.93 27.05 13.01
N ALA A 16 32.60 28.07 12.47
CA ALA A 16 33.94 28.46 12.88
C ALA A 16 33.88 29.88 13.42
N SER A 17 34.00 29.99 14.74
CA SER A 17 34.25 31.24 15.46
C SER A 17 35.62 31.77 15.07
N MET A 18 35.68 32.91 14.38
CA MET A 18 36.88 33.74 14.31
C MET A 18 36.51 35.22 14.33
N SER A 19 36.96 35.90 15.38
CA SER A 19 36.99 37.34 15.52
C SER A 19 38.14 37.93 14.69
N GLY A 20 37.82 38.80 13.74
CA GLY A 20 38.82 39.49 12.93
C GLY A 20 38.25 40.76 12.31
N SER A 21 38.67 41.91 12.83
CA SER A 21 38.37 43.25 12.31
C SER A 21 38.88 43.38 10.86
N THR A 22 37.98 43.64 9.91
CA THR A 22 38.34 43.83 8.49
C THR A 22 37.83 45.17 7.98
N THR A 23 38.77 45.97 7.49
CA THR A 23 38.62 47.28 6.87
C THR A 23 37.78 47.20 5.59
N ALA A 24 36.74 48.03 5.48
CA ALA A 24 35.82 48.04 4.35
C ALA A 24 36.46 48.67 3.10
N ILE A 25 36.81 47.84 2.11
CA ILE A 25 37.13 48.27 0.76
C ILE A 25 35.82 48.32 -0.03
N GLY A 26 35.40 49.52 -0.43
CA GLY A 26 34.22 49.75 -1.26
C GLY A 26 34.45 49.28 -2.70
N LEU A 27 34.25 47.99 -2.96
CA LEU A 27 34.12 47.46 -4.31
C LEU A 27 32.65 47.53 -4.72
N SER A 28 32.35 48.42 -5.66
CA SER A 28 31.06 48.53 -6.32
C SER A 28 30.72 47.20 -7.02
N SER A 29 29.82 46.44 -6.41
CA SER A 29 29.44 45.08 -6.79
C SER A 29 28.37 45.07 -7.89
N HIS A 30 28.72 45.52 -9.09
CA HIS A 30 27.92 45.31 -10.30
C HIS A 30 28.20 43.94 -10.94
N LEU A 31 28.23 42.87 -10.14
CA LEU A 31 28.13 41.53 -10.72
C LEU A 31 26.69 41.34 -11.19
N PRO A 32 26.44 41.02 -12.48
CA PRO A 32 25.10 40.78 -12.96
C PRO A 32 24.47 39.69 -12.08
N THR A 33 23.38 40.03 -11.40
CA THR A 33 22.61 39.06 -10.65
C THR A 33 22.22 37.96 -11.62
N PRO A 34 22.62 36.70 -11.35
CA PRO A 34 22.49 35.66 -12.34
C PRO A 34 20.99 35.44 -12.64
N GLY A 35 20.66 35.42 -13.95
CA GLY A 35 19.29 35.54 -14.46
C GLY A 35 18.32 34.45 -14.01
N TRP A 36 18.80 33.37 -13.38
CA TRP A 36 17.97 32.32 -12.81
C TRP A 36 17.03 32.80 -11.69
N ARG A 37 17.28 33.96 -11.08
CA ARG A 37 16.35 34.55 -10.11
C ARG A 37 15.00 34.94 -10.72
N ASN A 38 14.94 35.13 -12.04
CA ASN A 38 13.75 35.55 -12.77
C ASN A 38 13.26 34.47 -13.75
N LEU A 39 13.35 33.19 -13.35
CA LEU A 39 12.62 32.14 -14.06
C LEU A 39 11.13 32.46 -14.04
N ASP A 40 10.47 32.33 -15.20
CA ASP A 40 9.03 32.49 -15.27
C ASP A 40 8.34 31.38 -14.45
N ARG A 41 7.13 31.70 -13.95
CA ARG A 41 6.33 30.82 -13.09
C ARG A 41 6.13 29.44 -13.71
N HIS A 42 5.78 29.38 -14.99
CA HIS A 42 5.53 28.14 -15.72
C HIS A 42 6.81 27.29 -15.87
N ALA A 43 7.95 27.90 -16.18
CA ALA A 43 9.22 27.21 -16.22
C ALA A 43 9.63 26.66 -14.85
N LEU A 44 9.35 27.39 -13.77
CA LEU A 44 9.65 26.93 -12.42
C LEU A 44 8.76 25.75 -12.00
N CYS A 45 7.46 25.77 -12.31
CA CYS A 45 6.55 24.65 -12.03
C CYS A 45 6.94 23.40 -12.85
N ARG A 46 7.21 23.56 -14.15
CA ARG A 46 7.73 22.45 -14.98
C ARG A 46 9.07 21.89 -14.50
N LEU A 47 9.95 22.75 -13.97
CA LEU A 47 11.20 22.30 -13.35
C LEU A 47 10.92 21.48 -12.08
N ALA A 48 9.94 21.87 -11.26
CA ALA A 48 9.56 21.11 -10.08
C ALA A 48 9.01 19.72 -10.44
N VAL A 49 8.14 19.64 -11.45
CA VAL A 49 7.61 18.36 -11.97
C VAL A 49 8.75 17.48 -12.51
N ALA A 50 9.62 18.01 -13.36
CA ALA A 50 10.76 17.25 -13.90
C ALA A 50 11.74 16.80 -12.80
N LEU A 51 11.90 17.59 -11.73
CA LEU A 51 12.71 17.20 -10.59
C LEU A 51 12.03 16.19 -9.68
N GLU A 52 10.71 16.16 -9.60
CA GLU A 52 10.01 15.11 -8.85
C GLU A 52 10.16 13.74 -9.53
N GLU A 53 10.11 13.69 -10.86
CA GLU A 53 10.39 12.45 -11.60
C GLU A 53 11.84 11.98 -11.42
N ALA A 54 12.80 12.92 -11.49
CA ALA A 54 14.22 12.59 -11.38
C ALA A 54 14.69 12.35 -9.94
N HIS A 55 14.13 13.09 -8.99
CA HIS A 55 14.54 13.23 -7.59
C HIS A 55 13.32 13.41 -6.67
N PRO A 56 12.48 12.37 -6.55
CA PRO A 56 11.31 12.41 -5.68
C PRO A 56 11.76 12.57 -4.21
N PRO A 57 10.93 13.20 -3.36
CA PRO A 57 11.23 13.32 -1.95
C PRO A 57 11.25 11.93 -1.30
N MET A 58 12.18 11.74 -0.37
CA MET A 58 12.36 10.52 0.42
C MET A 58 12.42 10.90 1.90
N SER A 59 12.30 9.93 2.82
CA SER A 59 12.25 10.23 4.26
C SER A 59 13.48 10.98 4.80
N ASN A 60 14.63 10.92 4.11
CA ASN A 60 15.87 11.61 4.47
C ASN A 60 16.32 12.65 3.43
N ASP A 61 15.52 12.90 2.38
CA ASP A 61 15.86 13.84 1.30
C ASP A 61 14.60 14.59 0.87
N ILE A 62 14.64 15.93 0.92
CA ILE A 62 13.51 16.76 0.54
C ILE A 62 13.25 16.78 -0.98
N GLY A 63 14.15 16.24 -1.82
CA GLY A 63 13.95 16.10 -3.25
C GLY A 63 13.66 17.45 -3.95
N TRP A 64 12.67 17.47 -4.85
CA TRP A 64 12.23 18.69 -5.54
C TRP A 64 11.82 19.84 -4.59
N LEU A 65 11.43 19.55 -3.34
CA LEU A 65 11.06 20.58 -2.37
C LEU A 65 12.22 21.51 -2.04
N CYS A 66 13.47 21.12 -2.31
CA CYS A 66 14.63 21.99 -2.18
C CYS A 66 14.50 23.28 -3.02
N LEU A 67 13.72 23.26 -4.12
CA LEU A 67 13.43 24.45 -4.91
C LEU A 67 12.77 25.57 -4.10
N THR A 68 11.94 25.21 -3.11
CA THR A 68 11.26 26.15 -2.21
C THR A 68 12.20 26.80 -1.18
N HIS A 69 13.48 26.42 -1.19
CA HIS A 69 14.53 26.93 -0.31
C HIS A 69 15.60 27.74 -1.04
N ILE A 70 15.57 27.84 -2.38
CA ILE A 70 16.57 28.58 -3.16
C ILE A 70 16.47 30.08 -2.93
N CYS A 71 15.27 30.66 -3.04
CA CYS A 71 15.01 32.06 -2.73
C CYS A 71 13.53 32.30 -2.40
N ARG A 72 13.21 33.47 -1.81
CA ARG A 72 11.84 33.85 -1.46
C ARG A 72 10.91 33.87 -2.68
N GLY A 73 11.39 34.30 -3.84
CA GLY A 73 10.60 34.35 -5.07
C GLY A 73 10.11 32.96 -5.49
N TRP A 74 11.04 32.01 -5.61
CA TRP A 74 10.70 30.63 -5.99
C TRP A 74 9.77 29.98 -4.98
N ARG A 75 10.01 30.21 -3.68
CA ARG A 75 9.13 29.74 -2.62
C ARG A 75 7.71 30.26 -2.78
N MET A 76 7.54 31.57 -2.97
CA MET A 76 6.21 32.15 -3.14
C MET A 76 5.53 31.58 -4.38
N THR A 77 6.25 31.44 -5.49
CA THR A 77 5.72 30.89 -6.74
C THR A 77 5.28 29.43 -6.62
N LEU A 78 6.08 28.57 -5.99
CA LEU A 78 5.78 27.13 -5.83
C LEU A 78 4.77 26.83 -4.72
N LEU A 79 4.55 27.76 -3.80
CA LEU A 79 3.54 27.65 -2.73
C LEU A 79 2.24 28.38 -3.07
N ASP A 80 2.18 29.02 -4.23
CA ASP A 80 1.01 29.78 -4.66
C ASP A 80 -0.12 28.81 -5.06
N PRO A 81 -1.29 28.86 -4.40
CA PRO A 81 -2.42 28.00 -4.76
C PRO A 81 -2.96 28.29 -6.17
N GLU A 82 -2.66 29.45 -6.74
CA GLU A 82 -3.06 29.81 -8.10
C GLU A 82 -1.96 29.45 -9.14
N ALA A 83 -0.89 28.76 -8.72
CA ALA A 83 0.30 28.48 -9.54
C ALA A 83 -0.06 27.84 -10.88
N GLU A 84 -0.48 26.58 -10.81
CA GLU A 84 -0.87 25.66 -11.87
C GLU A 84 -1.52 24.44 -11.17
N ASP A 85 -2.49 23.79 -11.84
CA ASP A 85 -3.11 22.54 -11.35
C ASP A 85 -2.04 21.43 -11.12
N ASP A 86 -0.96 21.46 -11.90
CA ASP A 86 0.16 20.53 -11.78
C ASP A 86 0.86 20.60 -10.41
N MET A 87 0.84 21.78 -9.75
CA MET A 87 1.45 21.93 -8.44
C MET A 87 0.62 21.24 -7.35
N GLU A 88 -0.71 21.36 -7.37
CA GLU A 88 -1.58 20.62 -6.43
C GLU A 88 -1.35 19.10 -6.56
N ALA A 89 -1.26 18.60 -7.80
CA ALA A 89 -0.96 17.21 -8.07
C ALA A 89 0.42 16.80 -7.54
N LEU A 90 1.42 17.67 -7.65
CA LEU A 90 2.77 17.43 -7.10
C LEU A 90 2.75 17.32 -5.56
N TRP A 91 1.98 18.20 -4.90
CA TRP A 91 1.78 18.16 -3.45
C TRP A 91 1.02 16.89 -3.02
N ALA A 92 -0.01 16.49 -3.75
CA ALA A 92 -0.80 15.29 -3.50
C ALA A 92 0.05 14.00 -3.51
N ARG A 93 1.08 13.94 -4.38
CA ARG A 93 2.04 12.82 -4.45
C ARG A 93 3.08 12.81 -3.34
N THR A 94 3.34 13.95 -2.72
CA THR A 94 4.41 14.12 -1.73
C THR A 94 3.92 13.95 -0.28
N CYS A 95 2.60 13.94 -0.07
CA CYS A 95 2.01 14.14 1.25
C CYS A 95 2.42 13.11 2.32
N SER A 96 2.73 11.85 1.95
CA SER A 96 3.06 10.80 2.92
C SER A 96 4.56 10.61 3.18
N VAL A 97 5.44 11.32 2.49
CA VAL A 97 6.90 11.02 2.52
C VAL A 97 7.54 11.22 3.89
N PHE A 98 7.07 12.21 4.65
CA PHE A 98 7.67 12.62 5.91
C PHE A 98 6.91 12.06 7.11
N PRO A 99 7.60 11.48 8.11
CA PRO A 99 6.99 10.91 9.31
C PRO A 99 6.56 12.00 10.32
N SER A 100 5.65 12.89 9.90
CA SER A 100 5.18 14.02 10.70
C SER A 100 3.73 14.37 10.35
N GLU A 101 2.87 14.41 11.37
CA GLU A 101 1.46 14.79 11.20
C GLU A 101 1.31 16.21 10.64
N ASP A 102 2.10 17.17 11.13
CA ASP A 102 2.12 18.55 10.63
C ASP A 102 2.55 18.62 9.16
N ALA A 103 3.53 17.80 8.76
CA ALA A 103 3.97 17.75 7.37
C ALA A 103 2.85 17.20 6.47
N ILE A 104 2.21 16.09 6.86
CA ILE A 104 1.12 15.48 6.12
C ILE A 104 -0.05 16.46 5.98
N ALA A 105 -0.46 17.11 7.08
CA ALA A 105 -1.51 18.12 7.08
C ALA A 105 -1.16 19.31 6.17
N THR A 106 0.07 19.82 6.25
CA THR A 106 0.53 20.93 5.41
C THR A 106 0.53 20.57 3.92
N LEU A 107 1.01 19.38 3.58
CA LEU A 107 1.10 18.92 2.19
C LEU A 107 -0.28 18.60 1.62
N SER A 108 -1.17 18.01 2.43
CA SER A 108 -2.56 17.78 2.06
C SER A 108 -3.31 19.10 1.82
N ASN A 109 -3.14 20.10 2.68
CA ASN A 109 -3.71 21.42 2.47
C ASN A 109 -3.24 22.07 1.16
N ARG A 110 -1.98 21.83 0.76
CA ARG A 110 -1.44 22.33 -0.52
C ARG A 110 -1.88 21.51 -1.73
N ALA A 111 -2.25 20.24 -1.54
CA ALA A 111 -2.87 19.43 -2.57
C ALA A 111 -4.31 19.90 -2.88
N GLY A 112 -4.91 20.73 -2.01
CA GLY A 112 -6.20 21.34 -2.26
C GLY A 112 -7.30 20.29 -2.37
N LYS A 113 -7.92 20.20 -3.55
CA LYS A 113 -8.96 19.20 -3.86
C LYS A 113 -8.41 17.99 -4.62
N THR A 114 -7.13 18.01 -4.96
CA THR A 114 -6.50 16.94 -5.73
C THR A 114 -6.41 15.67 -4.88
N PRO A 115 -6.93 14.53 -5.37
CA PRO A 115 -6.91 13.28 -4.61
C PRO A 115 -5.48 12.83 -4.25
N LEU A 116 -5.30 12.42 -3.01
CA LEU A 116 -3.98 12.10 -2.44
C LEU A 116 -3.46 10.76 -2.95
N ILE A 117 -2.13 10.68 -3.13
CA ILE A 117 -1.41 9.43 -3.42
C ILE A 117 -0.51 9.14 -2.23
N ILE A 118 -0.89 8.12 -1.46
CA ILE A 118 -0.13 7.64 -0.32
C ILE A 118 0.61 6.38 -0.76
N ALA A 119 1.90 6.51 -1.06
CA ALA A 119 2.70 5.39 -1.53
C ALA A 119 4.04 5.33 -0.81
N HIS A 120 4.35 4.17 -0.26
CA HIS A 120 5.64 3.87 0.34
C HIS A 120 6.23 2.63 -0.30
N SER A 121 7.42 2.74 -0.89
CA SER A 121 8.12 1.60 -1.51
C SER A 121 8.86 0.73 -0.50
N SER A 122 9.05 1.22 0.72
CA SER A 122 9.76 0.54 1.79
C SER A 122 8.84 0.31 2.97
N ARG A 123 9.10 -0.76 3.72
CA ARG A 123 8.42 -1.02 4.99
C ARG A 123 8.56 0.16 5.93
N LEU A 124 7.43 0.62 6.48
CA LEU A 124 7.40 1.71 7.43
C LEU A 124 8.08 1.31 8.75
N SER A 125 8.68 2.27 9.45
CA SER A 125 9.00 2.06 10.87
C SER A 125 7.70 2.12 11.69
N LYS A 126 7.68 1.50 12.86
CA LYS A 126 6.48 1.49 13.73
C LYS A 126 6.03 2.90 14.10
N ASP A 127 6.98 3.80 14.38
CA ASP A 127 6.71 5.21 14.69
C ASP A 127 6.15 5.97 13.47
N HIS A 128 6.70 5.74 12.27
CA HIS A 128 6.19 6.34 11.04
C HIS A 128 4.79 5.84 10.72
N GLU A 129 4.56 4.53 10.80
CA GLU A 129 3.25 3.91 10.60
C GLU A 129 2.19 4.53 11.51
N MET A 130 2.48 4.67 12.81
CA MET A 130 1.54 5.25 13.77
C MET A 130 1.19 6.71 13.43
N LYS A 131 2.20 7.55 13.14
CA LYS A 131 1.98 8.95 12.76
C LYS A 131 1.19 9.08 11.46
N LEU A 132 1.48 8.20 10.49
CA LEU A 132 0.76 8.17 9.22
C LEU A 132 -0.71 7.82 9.43
N ILE A 133 -1.01 6.82 10.26
CA ILE A 133 -2.39 6.44 10.59
C ILE A 133 -3.15 7.61 11.22
N HIS A 134 -2.57 8.27 12.23
CA HIS A 134 -3.21 9.42 12.89
C HIS A 134 -3.47 10.57 11.93
N ALA A 135 -2.50 10.89 11.07
CA ALA A 135 -2.63 11.96 10.09
C ALA A 135 -3.61 11.64 8.95
N LEU A 136 -3.64 10.38 8.49
CA LEU A 136 -4.49 9.97 7.37
C LEU A 136 -5.93 9.69 7.76
N ALA A 137 -6.21 9.22 8.97
CA ALA A 137 -7.55 8.87 9.42
C ALA A 137 -8.64 9.90 9.05
N PRO A 138 -8.46 11.23 9.25
CA PRO A 138 -9.47 12.23 8.86
C PRO A 138 -9.53 12.51 7.35
N MET A 139 -8.53 12.09 6.57
CA MET A 139 -8.39 12.41 5.14
C MET A 139 -8.55 11.19 4.23
N LEU A 140 -8.81 9.99 4.76
CA LEU A 140 -8.88 8.77 3.96
C LEU A 140 -9.86 8.90 2.77
N ALA A 141 -10.96 9.64 2.92
CA ALA A 141 -11.94 9.85 1.86
C ALA A 141 -11.39 10.61 0.64
N SER A 142 -10.29 11.36 0.76
CA SER A 142 -9.61 12.05 -0.34
C SER A 142 -8.44 11.25 -0.92
N VAL A 143 -8.17 10.05 -0.41
CA VAL A 143 -7.08 9.20 -0.92
C VAL A 143 -7.54 8.48 -2.17
N ARG A 144 -6.77 8.61 -3.26
CA ARG A 144 -6.96 7.89 -4.52
C ARG A 144 -6.16 6.61 -4.60
N VAL A 145 -4.92 6.66 -4.15
CA VAL A 145 -4.02 5.49 -4.15
C VAL A 145 -3.49 5.32 -2.74
N LEU A 146 -3.69 4.13 -2.17
CA LEU A 146 -3.13 3.74 -0.88
C LEU A 146 -2.23 2.52 -1.09
N SER A 147 -0.91 2.71 -0.99
CA SER A 147 0.10 1.68 -1.15
C SER A 147 1.04 1.66 0.05
N ILE A 148 0.81 0.73 0.98
CA ILE A 148 1.51 0.64 2.25
C ILE A 148 2.14 -0.73 2.46
N HIS A 149 3.42 -0.74 2.79
CA HIS A 149 4.09 -1.89 3.40
C HIS A 149 4.11 -1.71 4.92
N ALA A 150 3.15 -2.33 5.58
CA ALA A 150 2.88 -2.18 6.99
C ALA A 150 4.02 -2.78 7.83
N HIS A 151 4.26 -2.19 9.00
CA HIS A 151 5.14 -2.82 9.97
C HIS A 151 4.37 -3.85 10.77
N SER A 152 3.31 -3.42 11.43
CA SER A 152 2.63 -4.20 12.46
C SER A 152 1.17 -3.86 12.63
N TYR A 153 0.70 -2.78 12.00
CA TYR A 153 -0.67 -2.34 12.13
C TYR A 153 -1.56 -3.04 11.11
N ASN A 154 -2.73 -3.50 11.57
CA ASN A 154 -3.75 -4.07 10.70
C ASN A 154 -4.48 -2.95 9.94
N TRP A 155 -3.94 -2.57 8.78
CA TRP A 155 -4.53 -1.56 7.91
C TRP A 155 -5.92 -1.93 7.43
N ALA A 156 -6.23 -3.23 7.30
CA ALA A 156 -7.57 -3.68 6.94
C ALA A 156 -8.62 -3.22 7.97
N SER A 157 -8.29 -3.23 9.27
CA SER A 157 -9.17 -2.72 10.32
C SER A 157 -9.40 -1.20 10.25
N LEU A 158 -8.41 -0.42 9.80
CA LEU A 158 -8.58 1.04 9.64
C LEU A 158 -9.52 1.37 8.48
N LEU A 159 -9.52 0.54 7.44
CA LEU A 159 -10.30 0.71 6.22
C LEU A 159 -11.71 0.11 6.32
N ALA A 160 -11.93 -0.86 7.22
CA ALA A 160 -13.25 -1.42 7.48
C ALA A 160 -14.27 -0.32 7.84
N ALA A 161 -15.51 -0.46 7.36
CA ALA A 161 -16.59 0.53 7.48
C ALA A 161 -16.30 1.95 6.95
N LYS A 162 -15.22 2.17 6.18
CA LYS A 162 -14.96 3.48 5.60
C LYS A 162 -15.67 3.64 4.27
N HIS A 163 -16.14 4.87 4.03
CA HIS A 163 -16.60 5.32 2.72
C HIS A 163 -15.45 6.10 2.04
N LEU A 164 -14.84 5.51 1.02
CA LEU A 164 -13.64 6.01 0.34
C LEU A 164 -13.95 6.26 -1.15
N PRO A 165 -14.69 7.33 -1.49
CA PRO A 165 -15.24 7.53 -2.83
C PRO A 165 -14.20 7.80 -3.90
N GLN A 166 -12.99 8.24 -3.52
CA GLN A 166 -11.91 8.55 -4.45
C GLN A 166 -10.90 7.41 -4.61
N LEU A 167 -10.95 6.38 -3.74
CA LEU A 167 -9.96 5.31 -3.71
C LEU A 167 -10.11 4.44 -4.96
N SER A 168 -9.12 4.47 -5.85
CA SER A 168 -9.07 3.70 -7.09
C SER A 168 -8.12 2.52 -7.01
N GLU A 169 -7.08 2.62 -6.17
CA GLU A 169 -6.05 1.59 -6.05
C GLU A 169 -5.67 1.37 -4.58
N LEU A 170 -5.65 0.11 -4.16
CA LEU A 170 -5.31 -0.32 -2.80
C LEU A 170 -4.24 -1.41 -2.85
N PHE A 171 -3.08 -1.13 -2.28
CA PHE A 171 -1.97 -2.08 -2.12
C PHE A 171 -1.60 -2.14 -0.63
N LEU A 172 -1.87 -3.27 0.01
CA LEU A 172 -1.54 -3.50 1.41
C LEU A 172 -0.63 -4.71 1.52
N ASP A 173 0.57 -4.51 2.06
CA ASP A 173 1.47 -5.59 2.44
C ASP A 173 1.57 -5.61 3.97
N ASP A 174 0.75 -6.46 4.58
CA ASP A 174 0.60 -6.61 6.03
C ASP A 174 1.25 -7.93 6.49
N PRO A 175 2.49 -7.92 6.96
CA PRO A 175 3.16 -9.15 7.37
C PRO A 175 2.47 -9.72 8.62
N VAL A 176 1.71 -10.81 8.45
CA VAL A 176 1.05 -11.51 9.57
C VAL A 176 2.12 -11.96 10.57
N PRO A 177 2.05 -11.55 11.85
CA PRO A 177 2.91 -12.12 12.87
C PRO A 177 2.61 -13.63 12.98
N LEU A 178 3.66 -14.46 12.87
CA LEU A 178 3.59 -15.92 12.86
C LEU A 178 3.03 -16.55 14.14
N SER A 179 2.72 -15.76 15.18
CA SER A 179 2.13 -16.27 16.43
C SER A 179 0.72 -16.79 16.17
N SER A 180 0.58 -18.11 16.17
CA SER A 180 -0.60 -18.90 15.79
C SER A 180 -1.87 -18.63 16.60
N GLU A 181 -1.76 -18.05 17.80
CA GLU A 181 -2.89 -17.96 18.74
C GLU A 181 -3.81 -16.76 18.49
N ALA A 182 -3.27 -15.59 18.11
CA ALA A 182 -4.08 -14.39 17.87
C ALA A 182 -4.90 -14.43 16.55
N LEU A 183 -4.71 -15.48 15.75
CA LEU A 183 -5.30 -15.58 14.41
C LEU A 183 -6.70 -16.19 14.40
N TYR A 184 -7.05 -17.01 15.39
CA TYR A 184 -8.35 -17.69 15.41
C TYR A 184 -9.48 -16.78 15.86
N GLU A 185 -9.29 -15.99 16.91
CA GLU A 185 -10.38 -15.19 17.49
C GLU A 185 -10.74 -13.98 16.62
N GLU A 186 -9.75 -13.33 16.02
CA GLU A 186 -10.00 -12.10 15.28
C GLU A 186 -10.34 -12.30 13.79
N SER A 187 -10.30 -13.55 13.29
CA SER A 187 -10.70 -13.87 11.92
C SER A 187 -12.21 -13.74 11.69
N PHE A 188 -13.03 -13.66 12.73
CA PHE A 188 -14.50 -13.61 12.61
C PHE A 188 -15.11 -12.22 12.80
N ALA A 189 -14.34 -11.22 13.23
CA ALA A 189 -14.91 -9.96 13.73
C ALA A 189 -15.06 -8.84 12.69
N LEU A 190 -14.45 -8.94 11.50
CA LEU A 190 -14.59 -7.91 10.47
C LEU A 190 -15.80 -8.22 9.58
N GLU A 191 -16.99 -7.83 10.06
CA GLU A 191 -18.23 -7.90 9.27
C GLU A 191 -18.46 -6.63 8.44
N GLU A 192 -17.76 -5.55 8.76
CA GLU A 192 -17.96 -4.25 8.13
C GLU A 192 -17.25 -4.16 6.77
N LEU A 193 -18.04 -3.86 5.74
CA LEU A 193 -17.57 -3.74 4.36
C LEU A 193 -16.87 -2.40 4.13
N LEU A 194 -15.76 -2.43 3.38
CA LEU A 194 -15.20 -1.22 2.79
C LEU A 194 -16.07 -0.78 1.61
N ASP A 195 -16.59 0.45 1.66
CA ASP A 195 -17.34 1.09 0.58
C ASP A 195 -16.40 2.01 -0.22
N ALA A 196 -15.96 1.54 -1.38
CA ALA A 196 -15.02 2.26 -2.26
C ALA A 196 -15.46 2.13 -3.73
N PRO A 197 -16.48 2.89 -4.17
CA PRO A 197 -17.13 2.70 -5.46
C PRO A 197 -16.24 3.00 -6.68
N ALA A 198 -15.11 3.67 -6.47
CA ALA A 198 -14.12 3.95 -7.52
C ALA A 198 -12.98 2.91 -7.57
N LEU A 199 -12.98 1.92 -6.67
CA LEU A 199 -11.90 0.97 -6.51
C LEU A 199 -11.82 0.02 -7.71
N ARG A 200 -10.67 0.00 -8.37
CA ARG A 200 -10.40 -0.79 -9.58
C ARG A 200 -9.33 -1.85 -9.37
N SER A 201 -8.34 -1.56 -8.52
CA SER A 201 -7.24 -2.48 -8.25
C SER A 201 -7.05 -2.70 -6.76
N VAL A 202 -6.99 -3.96 -6.36
CA VAL A 202 -6.73 -4.38 -4.98
C VAL A 202 -5.61 -5.42 -4.97
N HIS A 203 -4.57 -5.15 -4.20
CA HIS A 203 -3.45 -6.04 -3.96
C HIS A 203 -3.30 -6.19 -2.45
N LEU A 204 -3.69 -7.35 -1.93
CA LEU A 204 -3.54 -7.68 -0.52
C LEU A 204 -2.47 -8.74 -0.41
N ARG A 205 -1.41 -8.41 0.33
CA ARG A 205 -0.32 -9.32 0.66
C ARG A 205 -0.24 -9.51 2.16
N GLY A 206 -0.27 -10.76 2.62
CA GLY A 206 -0.34 -11.06 4.04
C GLY A 206 -1.62 -10.54 4.68
N GLY A 207 -1.64 -10.39 6.00
CA GLY A 207 -2.75 -9.85 6.75
C GLY A 207 -4.03 -10.70 6.68
N ARG A 208 -5.15 -10.02 6.84
CA ARG A 208 -6.50 -10.56 6.75
C ARG A 208 -7.13 -10.21 5.41
N LEU A 209 -8.07 -11.04 4.99
CA LEU A 209 -8.96 -10.69 3.90
C LEU A 209 -9.80 -9.47 4.31
N LEU A 210 -9.68 -8.37 3.57
CA LEU A 210 -10.50 -7.18 3.75
C LEU A 210 -11.87 -7.41 3.09
N PRO A 211 -13.00 -7.29 3.82
CA PRO A 211 -14.32 -7.39 3.23
C PRO A 211 -14.58 -6.19 2.31
N LEU A 212 -14.88 -6.44 1.03
CA LEU A 212 -15.13 -5.39 0.04
C LEU A 212 -16.56 -5.47 -0.50
N ASP A 213 -17.13 -4.32 -0.86
CA ASP A 213 -18.31 -4.19 -1.72
C ASP A 213 -18.01 -3.23 -2.88
N VAL A 214 -17.35 -3.77 -3.91
CA VAL A 214 -16.69 -2.99 -4.97
C VAL A 214 -16.98 -3.59 -6.34
N PRO A 215 -18.19 -3.37 -6.89
CA PRO A 215 -18.59 -3.99 -8.15
C PRO A 215 -17.75 -3.50 -9.35
N SER A 216 -17.03 -2.39 -9.20
CA SER A 216 -16.11 -1.80 -10.19
C SER A 216 -14.72 -2.45 -10.22
N LEU A 217 -14.46 -3.43 -9.35
CA LEU A 217 -13.13 -4.01 -9.22
C LEU A 217 -12.75 -4.80 -10.47
N ASP A 218 -11.63 -4.43 -11.07
CA ASP A 218 -11.07 -5.00 -12.29
C ASP A 218 -9.95 -6.00 -11.94
N THR A 219 -9.06 -5.62 -11.02
CA THR A 219 -7.90 -6.42 -10.62
C THR A 219 -7.94 -6.75 -9.13
N LEU A 220 -7.82 -8.04 -8.81
CA LEU A 220 -7.71 -8.56 -7.46
C LEU A 220 -6.50 -9.49 -7.36
N VAL A 221 -5.56 -9.13 -6.49
CA VAL A 221 -4.36 -9.91 -6.17
C VAL A 221 -4.37 -10.23 -4.68
N LEU A 222 -4.40 -11.52 -4.36
CA LEU A 222 -4.37 -12.05 -3.01
C LEU A 222 -3.10 -12.89 -2.83
N GLU A 223 -2.11 -12.35 -2.12
CA GLU A 223 -0.80 -13.00 -1.89
C GLU A 223 -0.62 -13.31 -0.41
N ASN A 224 -0.25 -14.54 -0.07
CA ASN A 224 -0.05 -15.00 1.30
C ASN A 224 -1.21 -14.65 2.27
N ILE A 225 -2.44 -14.59 1.75
CA ILE A 225 -3.64 -14.28 2.54
C ILE A 225 -4.09 -15.53 3.27
N ARG A 226 -4.23 -15.42 4.59
CA ARG A 226 -4.77 -16.50 5.44
C ARG A 226 -6.29 -16.41 5.50
N THR A 227 -6.94 -17.18 4.64
CA THR A 227 -8.39 -17.25 4.59
C THR A 227 -8.85 -18.61 4.07
N SER A 228 -10.15 -18.85 4.08
CA SER A 228 -10.76 -20.03 3.49
C SER A 228 -11.17 -19.79 2.04
N THR A 229 -11.31 -20.87 1.28
CA THR A 229 -11.80 -20.86 -0.11
C THR A 229 -13.16 -20.14 -0.21
N TYR A 230 -14.09 -20.44 0.70
CA TYR A 230 -15.44 -19.84 0.67
C TYR A 230 -15.44 -18.32 0.85
N ARG A 231 -14.55 -17.76 1.68
CA ARG A 231 -14.45 -16.30 1.85
C ARG A 231 -13.91 -15.61 0.62
N ILE A 232 -12.99 -16.25 -0.08
CA ILE A 232 -12.51 -15.76 -1.38
C ILE A 232 -13.66 -15.79 -2.38
N LEU A 233 -14.43 -16.87 -2.45
CA LEU A 233 -15.60 -16.95 -3.32
C LEU A 233 -16.66 -15.88 -2.98
N ASP A 234 -16.93 -15.64 -1.70
CA ASP A 234 -17.85 -14.59 -1.25
C ASP A 234 -17.37 -13.19 -1.64
N LEU A 235 -16.06 -12.92 -1.55
CA LEU A 235 -15.44 -11.67 -1.99
C LEU A 235 -15.57 -11.50 -3.51
N VAL A 236 -15.17 -12.53 -4.26
CA VAL A 236 -15.17 -12.53 -5.73
C VAL A 236 -16.59 -12.43 -6.29
N ARG A 237 -17.59 -12.99 -5.60
CA ARG A 237 -19.02 -12.85 -5.95
C ARG A 237 -19.49 -11.40 -5.98
N LYS A 238 -18.88 -10.51 -5.20
CA LYS A 238 -19.21 -9.08 -5.18
C LYS A 238 -18.50 -8.27 -6.25
N CYS A 239 -17.64 -8.91 -7.05
CA CYS A 239 -16.79 -8.26 -8.07
C CYS A 239 -17.11 -8.82 -9.47
N PRO A 240 -18.32 -8.59 -10.03
CA PRO A 240 -18.71 -9.19 -11.30
C PRO A 240 -17.91 -8.69 -12.51
N GLN A 241 -17.27 -7.51 -12.41
CA GLN A 241 -16.45 -6.90 -13.48
C GLN A 241 -14.97 -7.31 -13.42
N LEU A 242 -14.63 -8.29 -12.58
CA LEU A 242 -13.25 -8.69 -12.35
C LEU A 242 -12.65 -9.32 -13.62
N ARG A 243 -11.57 -8.72 -14.13
CA ARG A 243 -10.86 -9.19 -15.33
C ARG A 243 -9.57 -9.92 -14.98
N HIS A 244 -8.95 -9.54 -13.87
CA HIS A 244 -7.67 -10.10 -13.43
C HIS A 244 -7.76 -10.61 -12.00
N LEU A 245 -7.67 -11.94 -11.83
CA LEU A 245 -7.65 -12.59 -10.51
C LEU A 245 -6.32 -13.34 -10.32
N THR A 246 -5.56 -12.97 -9.30
CA THR A 246 -4.37 -13.70 -8.85
C THR A 246 -4.55 -14.12 -7.40
N ILE A 247 -4.38 -15.41 -7.13
CA ILE A 247 -4.43 -15.97 -5.78
C ILE A 247 -3.19 -16.83 -5.58
N ASP A 248 -2.36 -16.42 -4.64
CA ASP A 248 -1.13 -17.07 -4.22
C ASP A 248 -1.18 -17.17 -2.69
N SER A 249 -1.73 -18.24 -2.12
CA SER A 249 -1.94 -18.34 -0.66
C SER A 249 -1.05 -19.41 -0.06
N GLY A 250 -0.22 -19.00 0.90
CA GLY A 250 0.71 -19.85 1.66
C GLY A 250 0.05 -20.89 2.59
N THR A 251 -1.18 -20.63 3.04
CA THR A 251 -1.95 -21.51 3.92
C THR A 251 -3.44 -21.19 3.77
N MET A 252 -4.20 -22.11 3.17
CA MET A 252 -5.67 -22.00 3.11
C MET A 252 -6.30 -22.92 4.15
N LEU A 253 -7.27 -22.38 4.90
CA LEU A 253 -8.08 -23.17 5.81
C LEU A 253 -9.21 -23.81 5.01
N SER A 254 -9.16 -25.13 4.78
CA SER A 254 -10.30 -25.86 4.25
C SER A 254 -11.43 -25.81 5.27
N GLY A 255 -12.52 -25.11 4.96
CA GLY A 255 -13.69 -24.98 5.84
C GLY A 255 -14.91 -25.64 5.21
N THR A 256 -15.65 -26.41 5.99
CA THR A 256 -16.80 -27.23 5.55
C THR A 256 -18.10 -26.45 5.32
N ARG A 257 -18.06 -25.12 5.20
CA ARG A 257 -19.24 -24.29 4.93
C ARG A 257 -19.24 -23.84 3.48
N HIS A 258 -19.87 -24.66 2.63
CA HIS A 258 -20.11 -24.31 1.24
C HIS A 258 -21.40 -23.49 1.13
N SER A 259 -21.29 -22.29 0.58
CA SER A 259 -22.41 -21.73 -0.16
C SER A 259 -22.41 -22.45 -1.51
N ASP A 260 -23.44 -23.25 -1.79
CA ASP A 260 -23.57 -23.98 -3.06
C ASP A 260 -23.74 -23.05 -4.28
N ALA A 261 -23.79 -21.73 -4.06
CA ALA A 261 -23.96 -20.75 -5.12
C ALA A 261 -22.66 -20.52 -5.88
N LEU A 262 -22.64 -20.97 -7.14
CA LEU A 262 -21.60 -20.66 -8.12
C LEU A 262 -21.38 -19.15 -8.26
N VAL A 263 -20.11 -18.77 -8.43
CA VAL A 263 -19.67 -17.39 -8.64
C VAL A 263 -19.46 -17.15 -10.13
N TYR A 264 -20.20 -16.22 -10.72
CA TYR A 264 -20.11 -15.90 -12.14
C TYR A 264 -19.17 -14.72 -12.37
N LEU A 265 -18.17 -14.91 -13.24
CA LEU A 265 -17.16 -13.92 -13.60
C LEU A 265 -17.10 -13.78 -15.13
N PRO A 266 -18.10 -13.11 -15.75
CA PRO A 266 -18.24 -13.07 -17.20
C PRO A 266 -17.12 -12.30 -17.90
N ASP A 267 -16.48 -11.35 -17.21
CA ASP A 267 -15.45 -10.47 -17.78
C ASP A 267 -14.01 -10.93 -17.45
N LEU A 268 -13.87 -12.10 -16.81
CA LEU A 268 -12.57 -12.63 -16.42
C LEU A 268 -11.72 -12.88 -17.65
N CYS A 269 -10.50 -12.35 -17.65
CA CYS A 269 -9.54 -12.48 -18.74
C CYS A 269 -8.35 -13.34 -18.32
N THR A 270 -7.86 -13.15 -17.09
CA THR A 270 -6.69 -13.88 -16.57
C THR A 270 -6.97 -14.42 -15.17
N LEU A 271 -6.70 -15.71 -14.97
CA LEU A 271 -6.83 -16.40 -13.70
C LEU A 271 -5.49 -17.03 -13.34
N ARG A 272 -4.84 -16.53 -12.27
CA ARG A 272 -3.57 -17.08 -11.78
C ARG A 272 -3.78 -17.73 -10.42
N LEU A 273 -3.51 -19.04 -10.32
CA LEU A 273 -3.72 -19.82 -9.10
C LEU A 273 -2.42 -20.51 -8.69
N ARG A 274 -1.82 -20.00 -7.61
CA ARG A 274 -0.62 -20.57 -6.97
C ARG A 274 -0.99 -21.17 -5.64
N LEU A 275 -1.60 -22.35 -5.69
CA LEU A 275 -2.28 -22.99 -4.58
C LEU A 275 -2.03 -24.49 -4.59
N HIS A 276 -2.19 -25.13 -3.43
CA HIS A 276 -2.30 -26.59 -3.34
C HIS A 276 -3.41 -27.13 -4.28
N PRO A 277 -3.20 -28.26 -4.98
CA PRO A 277 -4.13 -28.77 -6.00
C PRO A 277 -5.57 -28.99 -5.53
N SER A 278 -5.77 -29.41 -4.27
CA SER A 278 -7.13 -29.61 -3.70
C SER A 278 -7.90 -28.30 -3.58
N VAL A 279 -7.27 -27.25 -3.05
CA VAL A 279 -7.85 -25.91 -2.88
C VAL A 279 -8.10 -25.27 -4.25
N ARG A 280 -7.15 -25.43 -5.18
CA ARG A 280 -7.31 -24.98 -6.57
C ARG A 280 -8.54 -25.60 -7.22
N SER A 281 -8.73 -26.91 -7.06
CA SER A 281 -9.88 -27.64 -7.60
C SER A 281 -11.20 -27.15 -6.99
N GLU A 282 -11.24 -26.98 -5.67
CA GLU A 282 -12.40 -26.44 -4.95
C GLU A 282 -12.78 -25.05 -5.44
N LEU A 283 -11.80 -24.14 -5.51
CA LEU A 283 -12.03 -22.77 -5.97
C LEU A 283 -12.56 -22.73 -7.41
N LYS A 284 -11.96 -23.53 -8.31
CA LYS A 284 -12.41 -23.62 -9.71
C LYS A 284 -13.84 -24.17 -9.83
N GLN A 285 -14.21 -25.17 -9.01
CA GLN A 285 -15.58 -25.70 -9.00
C GLN A 285 -16.60 -24.66 -8.53
N GLY A 286 -16.19 -23.72 -7.68
CA GLY A 286 -17.03 -22.62 -7.20
C GLY A 286 -17.18 -21.46 -8.18
N MET A 287 -16.45 -21.43 -9.31
CA MET A 287 -16.41 -20.31 -10.25
C MET A 287 -16.85 -20.71 -11.66
N VAL A 288 -17.57 -19.80 -12.33
CA VAL A 288 -17.99 -19.91 -13.74
C VAL A 288 -17.43 -18.71 -14.49
N TYR A 289 -16.63 -18.96 -15.51
CA TYR A 289 -15.93 -17.93 -16.31
C TYR A 289 -15.81 -18.38 -17.78
N PRO A 290 -15.50 -17.46 -18.72
CA PRO A 290 -15.38 -17.76 -20.15
C PRO A 290 -14.34 -18.85 -20.49
N GLU A 291 -14.53 -19.52 -21.62
CA GLU A 291 -13.61 -20.57 -22.10
C GLU A 291 -12.23 -20.03 -22.55
N ASP A 292 -12.16 -18.75 -22.92
CA ASP A 292 -10.95 -18.08 -23.40
C ASP A 292 -10.10 -17.45 -22.28
N VAL A 293 -10.47 -17.66 -21.01
CA VAL A 293 -9.68 -17.22 -19.85
C VAL A 293 -8.27 -17.81 -19.90
N GLN A 294 -7.26 -16.95 -19.76
CA GLN A 294 -5.88 -17.37 -19.60
C GLN A 294 -5.66 -17.88 -18.18
N ILE A 295 -5.59 -19.20 -18.02
CA ILE A 295 -5.35 -19.85 -16.74
C ILE A 295 -3.85 -20.15 -16.60
N ASP A 296 -3.22 -19.56 -15.58
CA ASP A 296 -1.85 -19.86 -15.15
C ASP A 296 -1.91 -20.58 -13.81
N GLU A 297 -1.49 -21.84 -13.80
CA GLU A 297 -1.48 -22.65 -12.59
C GLU A 297 -0.06 -23.05 -12.25
N SER A 298 0.35 -22.77 -11.01
CA SER A 298 1.61 -23.27 -10.49
C SER A 298 1.40 -23.87 -9.11
N ASP A 299 2.13 -24.94 -8.82
CA ASP A 299 2.10 -25.51 -7.49
C ASP A 299 2.77 -24.57 -6.49
N GLU A 300 2.25 -24.58 -5.27
CA GLU A 300 2.78 -23.76 -4.20
C GLU A 300 4.21 -24.21 -3.88
N VAL A 301 5.14 -23.27 -4.03
CA VAL A 301 6.52 -23.45 -3.64
C VAL A 301 6.60 -23.00 -2.18
N GLY A 302 6.96 -23.91 -1.29
CA GLY A 302 7.13 -23.60 0.13
C GLY A 302 8.17 -22.51 0.36
N ILE A 303 8.20 -21.97 1.58
CA ILE A 303 9.03 -20.82 1.98
C ILE A 303 10.53 -21.01 1.60
N ASP A 304 11.01 -22.25 1.55
CA ASP A 304 12.39 -22.61 1.22
C ASP A 304 12.64 -22.94 -0.27
N GLY A 305 11.69 -22.69 -1.16
CA GLY A 305 11.80 -23.10 -2.56
C GLY A 305 11.50 -24.59 -2.80
N ALA A 306 11.24 -25.36 -1.74
CA ALA A 306 10.86 -26.77 -1.82
C ALA A 306 9.36 -26.91 -2.15
N PRO A 307 8.96 -27.82 -3.07
CA PRO A 307 7.55 -28.09 -3.32
C PRO A 307 6.84 -28.53 -2.04
N LEU A 308 5.72 -27.86 -1.69
CA LEU A 308 4.92 -28.21 -0.51
C LEU A 308 4.30 -29.62 -0.57
N ALA A 309 4.31 -30.26 -1.75
CA ALA A 309 3.83 -31.63 -1.95
C ALA A 309 4.49 -32.69 -1.05
N GLN A 310 5.61 -32.38 -0.38
CA GLN A 310 6.28 -33.26 0.58
C GLN A 310 6.01 -32.93 2.05
N ALA A 311 5.43 -31.76 2.34
CA ALA A 311 4.97 -31.47 3.69
C ALA A 311 3.64 -32.21 3.90
N PRO A 312 3.49 -33.04 4.96
CA PRO A 312 2.18 -33.58 5.27
C PRO A 312 1.23 -32.40 5.44
N VAL A 313 0.16 -32.38 4.65
CA VAL A 313 -1.01 -31.54 4.92
C VAL A 313 -1.48 -32.01 6.28
N LEU A 314 -0.98 -31.37 7.34
CA LEU A 314 -1.51 -31.60 8.67
C LEU A 314 -2.98 -31.23 8.50
N PRO A 315 -3.92 -32.17 8.71
CA PRO A 315 -5.29 -31.76 8.89
C PRO A 315 -5.19 -30.75 10.02
N LEU A 316 -5.49 -29.49 9.70
CA LEU A 316 -5.85 -28.52 10.72
C LEU A 316 -7.08 -29.15 11.34
N VAL A 317 -6.83 -29.97 12.37
CA VAL A 317 -7.85 -30.49 13.24
C VAL A 317 -8.51 -29.23 13.73
N MET A 318 -9.67 -28.94 13.14
CA MET A 318 -10.55 -27.93 13.65
C MET A 318 -10.68 -28.32 15.12
N MET A 319 -10.05 -27.55 16.01
CA MET A 319 -10.58 -27.40 17.35
C MET A 319 -11.91 -26.70 17.13
N ASN A 320 -12.89 -27.48 16.66
CA ASN A 320 -14.29 -27.13 16.77
C ASN A 320 -14.42 -26.73 18.23
N HIS A 321 -14.82 -25.49 18.47
CA HIS A 321 -15.32 -25.10 19.76
C HIS A 321 -16.34 -26.17 20.14
N LEU A 322 -15.92 -27.06 21.06
CA LEU A 322 -16.77 -28.06 21.67
C LEU A 322 -18.01 -27.32 22.14
N ALA A 323 -19.20 -27.87 21.84
CA ALA A 323 -20.41 -27.28 22.39
C ALA A 323 -20.24 -27.18 23.91
N PRO A 324 -20.76 -26.12 24.58
CA PRO A 324 -20.56 -25.96 26.02
C PRO A 324 -20.97 -27.23 26.77
N GLY A 325 -19.98 -28.00 27.26
CA GLY A 325 -20.19 -29.28 27.94
C GLY A 325 -19.55 -30.52 27.30
N GLU A 326 -18.94 -30.44 26.12
CA GLU A 326 -18.16 -31.56 25.57
C GLU A 326 -16.69 -31.49 26.06
N GLU A 327 -16.20 -32.58 26.64
CA GLU A 327 -14.80 -32.69 27.09
C GLU A 327 -13.85 -32.80 25.87
N PRO A 328 -12.69 -32.14 25.90
CA PRO A 328 -11.70 -32.28 24.84
C PRO A 328 -11.23 -33.73 24.75
N VAL A 329 -11.40 -34.33 23.59
CA VAL A 329 -10.87 -35.66 23.29
C VAL A 329 -9.35 -35.58 23.38
N GLU A 330 -8.76 -36.19 24.42
CA GLU A 330 -7.31 -36.35 24.52
C GLU A 330 -6.82 -37.15 23.31
N LEU A 331 -6.12 -36.47 22.41
CA LEU A 331 -5.41 -37.17 21.34
C LEU A 331 -4.30 -38.01 21.99
N PRO A 332 -4.11 -39.26 21.55
CA PRO A 332 -3.02 -40.09 22.06
C PRO A 332 -1.68 -39.37 21.84
N PRO A 333 -0.72 -39.50 22.78
CA PRO A 333 0.57 -38.85 22.67
C PRO A 333 1.22 -39.25 21.34
N TYR A 334 1.68 -38.23 20.60
CA TYR A 334 2.40 -38.38 19.35
C TYR A 334 3.45 -39.48 19.49
N SER A 335 3.16 -40.63 18.91
CA SER A 335 4.12 -41.71 18.78
C SER A 335 5.12 -41.26 17.74
N LEU A 336 6.36 -41.06 18.17
CA LEU A 336 7.52 -40.86 17.33
C LEU A 336 7.46 -41.85 16.16
N LEU A 337 7.26 -41.33 14.94
CA LEU A 337 7.47 -42.14 13.74
C LEU A 337 8.94 -42.58 13.72
N PRO A 338 9.24 -43.86 13.44
CA PRO A 338 10.61 -44.33 13.34
C PRO A 338 11.30 -43.71 12.10
N PRO A 339 12.64 -43.67 12.10
CA PRO A 339 13.45 -42.93 11.14
C PRO A 339 13.28 -43.35 9.67
#